data_AF-A0A0B0NBG7-F1
#
_entry.id   AF-A0A0B0NBG7-F1
#
_cell.length_a   1.000
_cell.length_b   1.000
_cell.length_c   1.000
_cell.angle_alpha   90.00
_cell.angle_beta   90.00
_cell.angle_gamma   90.00
#
_symmetry.space_group_name_H-M   'P 1'
#
loop_
_entity.id
_entity.type
_entity.pdbx_description
1 polymer ?
#
loop_
_entity_poly.entity_id
_entity_poly.type
_entity_poly.pdbx_seq_one_letter_code
_entity_poly.pdbx_strand_id
1 'polypeptide(L)'
;MTSEAGEIMEKLKEKKAEYEAIASTDSSVNLENIDNRIITEQYMPSESQAQAEVQRLRDQIAQMQANTVEKIVEVQRKYEELQQQLRVEAIEREVAAAVREAEAAAMAAERSKKYDDLQVQLQQMMQMFQQSQKSPS
;
A
#
# COMPACT_ATOMS: atom_id res chain seq x y z
N MET A 1 27.16 50.08 8.96
CA MET A 1 26.88 48.70 8.53
C MET A 1 26.67 48.73 7.02
N THR A 2 27.71 48.43 6.26
CA THR A 2 27.59 48.15 4.82
C THR A 2 26.94 46.77 4.70
N SER A 3 25.88 46.66 3.89
CA SER A 3 25.28 45.34 3.64
C SER A 3 26.28 44.48 2.88
N GLU A 4 26.27 43.18 3.12
CA GLU A 4 27.15 42.20 2.47
C GLU A 4 27.10 42.32 0.93
N ALA A 5 25.93 42.64 0.38
CA ALA A 5 25.74 42.96 -1.04
C ALA A 5 26.48 44.23 -1.51
N GLY A 6 26.57 45.26 -0.66
CA GLY A 6 27.33 46.49 -0.95
C GLY A 6 28.83 46.25 -0.96
N GLU A 7 29.33 45.42 -0.04
CA GLU A 7 30.75 45.05 0.02
C GLU A 7 31.17 44.16 -1.16
N ILE A 8 30.29 43.25 -1.61
CA ILE A 8 30.49 42.45 -2.82
C ILE A 8 30.51 43.35 -4.08
N MET A 9 29.60 44.33 -4.16
CA MET A 9 29.54 45.26 -5.29
C MET A 9 30.80 46.13 -5.37
N GLU A 10 31.34 46.58 -4.24
CA GLU A 10 32.56 47.38 -4.23
C GLU A 10 33.78 46.53 -4.65
N LYS A 11 33.91 45.31 -4.12
CA LYS A 11 34.98 44.38 -4.52
C LYS A 11 34.93 44.02 -6.01
N LEU A 12 33.75 43.89 -6.59
CA LEU A 12 33.59 43.66 -8.03
C LEU A 12 34.02 44.88 -8.86
N LYS A 13 33.72 46.09 -8.37
CA LYS A 13 34.07 47.34 -9.07
C LYS A 13 35.58 47.61 -9.02
N GLU A 14 36.22 47.33 -7.88
CA GLU A 14 37.66 47.43 -7.71
C GLU A 14 38.39 46.40 -8.58
N LYS A 15 37.93 45.14 -8.59
CA LYS A 15 38.53 44.09 -9.41
C LYS A 15 38.36 44.31 -10.91
N LYS A 16 37.27 44.93 -11.35
CA LYS A 16 37.05 45.37 -12.74
C LYS A 16 38.06 46.47 -13.13
N ALA A 17 38.29 47.45 -12.25
CA ALA A 17 39.27 48.50 -12.49
C ALA A 17 40.71 47.96 -12.54
N GLU A 18 41.04 47.00 -11.68
CA GLU A 18 42.34 46.31 -11.67
C GLU A 18 42.58 45.55 -12.99
N TYR A 19 41.55 44.86 -13.50
CA TYR A 19 41.62 44.13 -14.76
C TYR A 19 41.71 45.05 -15.98
N GLU A 20 40.99 46.17 -15.99
CA GLU A 20 41.09 47.21 -17.03
C GLU A 20 42.48 47.85 -17.07
N ALA A 21 43.12 48.04 -15.92
CA ALA A 21 44.49 48.56 -15.83
C ALA A 21 45.52 47.56 -16.40
N ILE A 22 45.34 46.26 -16.13
CA ILE A 22 46.21 45.19 -16.66
C ILE A 22 46.02 45.05 -18.18
N ALA A 23 44.77 45.09 -18.67
CA ALA A 23 44.45 45.05 -20.10
C ALA A 23 44.95 46.30 -20.87
N SER A 24 45.02 47.45 -20.19
CA SER A 24 45.58 48.69 -20.74
C SER A 24 47.12 48.66 -20.82
N THR A 25 47.78 47.89 -19.95
CA THR A 25 49.25 47.81 -19.89
C THR A 25 49.83 46.71 -20.78
N ASP A 26 49.08 45.64 -21.04
CA ASP A 26 49.46 44.57 -21.96
C ASP A 26 48.51 44.59 -23.17
N SER A 27 48.92 45.34 -24.20
CA SER A 27 48.21 45.57 -25.48
C SER A 27 47.88 44.28 -26.29
N SER A 28 47.94 43.10 -25.69
CA SER A 28 47.71 41.80 -26.32
C SER A 28 46.46 41.06 -25.82
N VAL A 29 45.78 41.53 -24.77
CA VAL A 29 44.57 40.84 -24.25
C VAL A 29 43.32 41.66 -24.55
N ASN A 30 42.68 41.36 -25.68
CA ASN A 30 41.35 41.85 -26.07
C ASN A 30 40.33 41.54 -24.94
N LEU A 31 39.48 42.51 -24.56
CA LEU A 31 38.39 42.31 -23.58
C LEU A 31 37.48 41.15 -23.96
N GLU A 32 37.28 40.94 -25.26
CA GLU A 32 36.54 39.81 -25.84
C GLU A 32 37.17 38.44 -25.50
N ASN A 33 38.47 38.40 -25.24
CA ASN A 33 39.19 37.19 -24.82
C ASN A 33 38.97 36.88 -23.32
N ILE A 34 38.74 37.91 -22.50
CA ILE A 34 38.41 37.77 -21.07
C ILE A 34 36.97 37.28 -20.93
N ASP A 35 36.03 37.86 -21.67
CA ASP A 35 34.64 37.44 -21.68
C ASP A 35 34.50 35.98 -22.16
N ASN A 36 35.21 35.60 -23.23
CA ASN A 36 35.23 34.22 -23.72
C ASN A 36 35.86 33.23 -22.71
N ARG A 37 36.90 33.66 -21.97
CA ARG A 37 37.52 32.83 -20.92
C ARG A 37 36.59 32.62 -19.74
N ILE A 38 35.84 33.64 -19.29
CA ILE A 38 34.87 33.52 -18.21
C ILE A 38 33.70 32.61 -18.61
N ILE A 39 33.17 32.76 -19.82
CA ILE A 39 32.12 31.89 -20.36
C ILE A 39 32.59 30.43 -20.40
N THR A 40 33.83 30.19 -20.83
CA THR A 40 34.39 28.84 -21.01
C THR A 40 34.80 28.18 -19.70
N GLU A 41 35.49 28.87 -18.79
CA GLU A 41 36.02 28.25 -17.57
C GLU A 41 35.03 28.26 -16.40
N GLN A 42 34.14 29.26 -16.31
CA GLN A 42 33.27 29.41 -15.15
C GLN A 42 31.81 29.02 -15.44
N TYR A 43 31.28 29.35 -16.62
CA TYR A 43 29.86 29.16 -16.91
C TYR A 43 29.55 27.76 -17.45
N MET A 44 30.32 27.28 -18.43
CA MET A 44 30.09 25.97 -19.08
C MET A 44 30.18 24.75 -18.11
N PRO A 45 31.18 24.66 -17.20
CA PRO A 45 31.24 23.57 -16.23
C PRO A 45 30.13 23.64 -15.17
N SER A 46 29.74 24.85 -14.78
CA SER A 46 28.67 25.09 -13.79
C SER A 46 27.29 24.72 -14.35
N GLU A 47 26.99 25.07 -15.61
CA GLU A 47 25.76 24.64 -16.29
C GLU A 47 25.68 23.13 -16.44
N SER A 48 26.81 22.49 -16.79
CA SER A 48 26.90 21.02 -16.88
C SER A 48 26.68 20.34 -15.52
N GLN A 49 27.20 20.92 -14.44
CA GLN A 49 26.98 20.44 -13.07
C GLN A 49 25.53 20.61 -12.63
N ALA A 50 24.92 21.77 -12.90
CA ALA A 50 23.53 22.03 -12.59
C ALA A 50 22.59 21.07 -13.35
N GLN A 51 22.88 20.77 -14.63
CA GLN A 51 22.13 19.80 -15.40
C GLN A 51 22.26 18.37 -14.84
N ALA A 52 23.47 17.96 -14.42
CA ALA A 52 23.68 16.66 -13.81
C ALA A 52 22.92 16.50 -12.48
N GLU A 53 22.86 17.56 -11.67
CA GLU A 53 22.09 17.57 -10.42
C GLU A 53 20.58 17.53 -10.67
N VAL A 54 20.08 18.29 -11.65
CA VAL A 54 18.68 18.20 -12.10
C VAL A 54 18.33 16.79 -12.56
N GLN A 55 19.21 16.14 -13.33
CA GLN A 55 18.97 14.78 -13.79
C GLN A 55 18.95 13.79 -12.62
N ARG A 56 19.89 13.90 -11.69
CA ARG A 56 19.91 13.07 -10.48
C ARG A 56 18.64 13.22 -9.66
N LEU A 57 18.14 14.45 -9.49
CA LEU A 57 16.89 14.72 -8.79
C LEU A 57 15.69 14.10 -9.51
N ARG A 58 15.65 14.18 -10.85
CA ARG A 58 14.60 13.51 -11.66
C ARG A 58 14.62 12.01 -11.46
N ASP A 59 15.79 11.39 -11.46
CA ASP A 59 15.94 9.95 -11.26
C ASP A 59 15.48 9.53 -9.85
N GLN A 60 15.83 10.33 -8.82
CA GLN A 60 15.34 10.11 -7.45
C GLN A 60 13.82 10.24 -7.34
N ILE A 61 13.23 11.26 -7.96
CA ILE A 61 11.77 11.44 -7.98
C ILE A 61 11.09 10.27 -8.68
N ALA A 62 11.62 9.84 -9.83
CA ALA A 62 11.10 8.68 -10.57
C ALA A 62 11.17 7.40 -9.73
N GLN A 63 12.27 7.18 -9.01
CA GLN A 63 12.42 6.03 -8.11
C GLN A 63 11.42 6.08 -6.94
N MET A 64 11.25 7.25 -6.31
CA MET A 64 10.26 7.43 -5.24
C MET A 64 8.83 7.20 -5.74
N GLN A 65 8.50 7.68 -6.94
CA GLN A 65 7.20 7.45 -7.57
C GLN A 65 6.98 5.96 -7.85
N ALA A 66 7.96 5.28 -8.46
CA ALA A 66 7.86 3.84 -8.73
C ALA A 66 7.63 3.03 -7.44
N ASN A 67 8.38 3.33 -6.38
CA ASN A 67 8.23 2.66 -5.10
C ASN A 67 6.88 2.95 -4.42
N THR A 68 6.36 4.16 -4.58
CA THR A 68 5.03 4.53 -4.06
C THR A 68 3.94 3.78 -4.81
N VAL A 69 4.03 3.68 -6.13
CA VAL A 69 3.09 2.92 -6.96
C VAL A 69 3.13 1.44 -6.59
N GLU A 70 4.32 0.86 -6.43
CA GLU A 70 4.47 -0.54 -6.02
C GLU A 70 3.78 -0.83 -4.67
N LYS A 71 3.95 0.06 -3.69
CA LYS A 71 3.28 -0.05 -2.38
C LYS A 71 1.76 0.07 -2.48
N ILE A 72 1.25 0.95 -3.35
CA ILE A 72 -0.20 1.05 -3.60
C ILE A 72 -0.73 -0.27 -4.17
N VAL A 73 -0.03 -0.85 -5.15
CA VAL A 73 -0.41 -2.13 -5.76
C VAL A 73 -0.37 -3.27 -4.73
N GLU A 74 0.66 -3.33 -3.88
CA GLU A 74 0.72 -4.33 -2.81
C GLU A 74 -0.45 -4.22 -1.83
N VAL A 75 -0.81 -3.00 -1.41
CA VAL A 75 -1.94 -2.77 -0.51
C VAL A 75 -3.26 -3.17 -1.18
N GLN A 76 -3.46 -2.80 -2.44
CA GLN A 76 -4.66 -3.19 -3.21
C GLN A 76 -4.78 -4.71 -3.32
N ARG A 77 -3.68 -5.40 -3.65
CA ARG A 77 -3.64 -6.87 -3.71
C ARG A 77 -4.00 -7.51 -2.37
N LYS A 78 -3.40 -7.04 -1.27
CA LYS A 78 -3.70 -7.56 0.08
C LYS A 78 -5.16 -7.35 0.46
N TYR A 79 -5.74 -6.22 0.05
CA TYR A 79 -7.15 -5.94 0.31
C TYR A 79 -8.08 -6.89 -0.44
N GLU A 80 -7.80 -7.15 -1.73
CA GLU A 80 -8.57 -8.13 -2.53
C GLU A 80 -8.45 -9.54 -1.98
N GLU A 81 -7.24 -9.96 -1.59
CA GLU A 81 -7.00 -11.26 -0.98
C GLU A 81 -7.77 -11.43 0.33
N LEU A 82 -7.75 -10.42 1.20
CA LEU A 82 -8.51 -10.44 2.45
C LEU A 82 -10.03 -10.51 2.20
N GLN A 83 -10.53 -9.78 1.20
CA GLN A 83 -11.95 -9.86 0.82
C GLN A 83 -12.32 -11.25 0.27
N GLN A 84 -11.42 -11.95 -0.39
CA GLN A 84 -11.65 -13.31 -0.85
C GLN A 84 -11.63 -14.30 0.31
N GLN A 85 -10.64 -14.19 1.21
CA GLN A 85 -10.54 -15.03 2.41
C GLN A 85 -11.79 -14.93 3.28
N LEU A 86 -12.25 -13.71 3.58
CA LEU A 86 -13.47 -13.51 4.38
C LEU A 86 -14.72 -14.10 3.72
N ARG A 87 -14.81 -14.06 2.39
CA ARG A 87 -15.92 -14.68 1.65
C ARG A 87 -15.88 -16.20 1.76
N VAL A 88 -14.71 -16.80 1.58
CA VAL A 88 -14.53 -18.25 1.71
C VAL A 88 -14.82 -18.69 3.14
N GLU A 89 -14.25 -18.02 4.13
CA GLU A 89 -14.46 -18.34 5.55
C GLU A 89 -15.94 -18.22 5.96
N ALA A 90 -16.65 -17.20 5.45
CA ALA A 90 -18.09 -17.07 5.70
C ALA A 90 -18.88 -18.25 5.12
N ILE A 91 -18.56 -18.68 3.90
CA ILE A 91 -19.20 -19.84 3.26
C ILE A 91 -18.88 -21.11 4.04
N GLU A 92 -17.62 -21.35 4.39
CA GLU A 92 -17.21 -22.51 5.18
C GLU A 92 -17.94 -22.57 6.53
N ARG A 93 -18.08 -21.41 7.20
CA ARG A 93 -18.79 -21.30 8.47
C ARG A 93 -20.28 -21.56 8.32
N GLU A 94 -20.92 -21.07 7.26
CA GLU A 94 -22.32 -21.32 6.96
C GLU A 94 -22.57 -22.81 6.69
N VAL A 95 -21.72 -23.43 5.86
CA VAL A 95 -21.78 -24.87 5.58
C VAL A 95 -21.59 -25.69 6.85
N ALA A 96 -20.60 -25.35 7.67
CA ALA A 96 -20.36 -26.04 8.94
C ALA A 96 -21.55 -25.91 9.91
N ALA A 97 -22.19 -24.74 9.97
CA ALA A 97 -23.38 -24.52 10.79
C ALA A 97 -24.57 -25.35 10.28
N ALA A 98 -24.81 -25.37 8.97
CA ALA A 98 -25.89 -26.15 8.36
C ALA A 98 -25.72 -27.65 8.59
N VAL A 99 -24.48 -28.17 8.47
CA VAL A 99 -24.17 -29.58 8.78
C VAL A 99 -24.49 -29.89 10.25
N ARG A 100 -24.04 -29.03 11.18
CA ARG A 100 -24.29 -29.22 12.62
C ARG A 100 -25.79 -29.18 12.95
N GLU A 101 -26.55 -28.29 12.32
CA GLU A 101 -28.00 -28.20 12.51
C GLU A 101 -28.71 -29.45 11.95
N ALA A 102 -28.32 -29.92 10.77
CA ALA A 102 -28.87 -31.13 10.16
C ALA A 102 -28.60 -32.37 11.03
N GLU A 103 -27.40 -32.51 11.58
CA GLU A 103 -27.06 -33.58 12.52
C GLU A 103 -27.91 -33.52 13.80
N ALA A 104 -28.07 -32.33 14.38
CA ALA A 104 -28.90 -32.14 15.56
C ALA A 104 -30.37 -32.47 15.30
N ALA A 105 -30.90 -32.06 14.14
CA ALA A 105 -32.26 -32.37 13.71
C ALA A 105 -32.45 -33.87 13.48
N ALA A 106 -31.48 -34.55 12.85
CA ALA A 106 -31.52 -35.99 12.63
C ALA A 106 -31.54 -36.77 13.96
N MET A 107 -30.69 -36.39 14.92
CA MET A 107 -30.68 -37.00 16.25
C MET A 107 -32.00 -36.77 17.01
N ALA A 108 -32.58 -35.58 16.91
CA ALA A 108 -33.88 -35.27 17.52
C ALA A 108 -35.02 -36.09 16.88
N ALA A 109 -35.03 -36.20 15.55
CA ALA A 109 -36.01 -36.99 14.81
C ALA A 109 -35.93 -38.49 15.17
N GLU A 110 -34.72 -39.05 15.26
CA GLU A 110 -34.53 -40.44 15.67
C GLU A 110 -35.04 -40.68 17.10
N ARG A 111 -34.79 -39.73 18.01
CA ARG A 111 -35.29 -39.81 19.39
C ARG A 111 -36.81 -39.72 19.44
N SER A 112 -37.43 -38.82 18.67
CA SER A 112 -38.88 -38.70 18.58
C SER A 112 -39.49 -40.01 18.10
N LYS A 113 -38.94 -40.60 17.02
CA LYS A 113 -39.41 -41.88 16.49
C LYS A 113 -39.37 -42.99 17.53
N LYS A 114 -38.30 -43.09 18.32
CA LYS A 114 -38.20 -44.07 19.42
C LYS A 114 -39.29 -43.88 20.48
N TYR A 115 -39.63 -42.63 20.81
CA TYR A 115 -40.73 -42.33 21.74
C TYR A 115 -42.09 -42.73 21.15
N ASP A 116 -42.34 -42.40 19.88
CA ASP A 116 -43.58 -42.74 19.19
C ASP A 116 -43.75 -44.27 19.10
N ASP A 117 -42.69 -45.00 18.75
CA ASP A 117 -42.68 -46.47 18.70
C ASP A 117 -42.99 -47.07 20.09
N LEU A 118 -42.39 -46.52 21.16
CA LEU A 118 -42.65 -46.97 22.54
C LEU A 118 -44.09 -46.70 22.97
N GLN A 119 -44.66 -45.55 22.58
CA GLN A 119 -46.05 -45.20 22.86
C GLN A 119 -47.01 -46.20 22.20
N VAL A 120 -46.75 -46.57 20.94
CA VAL A 120 -47.55 -47.57 20.22
C VAL A 120 -47.48 -48.94 20.91
N GLN A 121 -46.29 -49.37 21.32
CA GLN A 121 -46.13 -50.65 22.05
C GLN A 121 -46.89 -50.68 23.37
N LEU A 122 -46.82 -49.60 24.16
CA LEU A 122 -47.57 -49.47 25.41
C LEU A 122 -49.09 -49.55 25.18
N GLN A 123 -49.57 -48.89 24.12
CA GLN A 123 -50.99 -48.93 23.75
C GLN A 123 -51.45 -50.35 23.40
N GLN A 124 -50.65 -51.10 22.64
CA GLN A 124 -50.93 -52.51 22.30
C GLN A 124 -50.97 -53.40 23.55
N MET A 125 -50.02 -53.25 24.48
CA MET A 125 -50.02 -54.00 25.74
C MET A 125 -51.26 -53.72 26.58
N MET A 126 -51.68 -52.45 26.70
CA MET A 126 -52.90 -52.10 27.44
C MET A 126 -54.14 -52.75 26.81
N GLN A 127 -54.21 -52.80 25.48
CA GLN A 127 -55.33 -53.42 24.78
C GLN A 127 -55.39 -54.93 25.02
N MET A 128 -54.27 -55.63 24.94
CA MET A 128 -54.21 -57.07 25.24
C MET A 128 -54.57 -57.35 26.71
N PHE A 129 -54.06 -56.55 27.66
CA PHE A 129 -54.39 -56.71 29.08
C PHE A 129 -55.90 -56.56 29.35
N GLN A 130 -56.54 -55.57 28.72
CA GLN A 130 -58.00 -55.39 28.83
C GLN A 130 -58.79 -56.56 28.23
N GLN A 131 -58.30 -57.20 27.17
CA GLN A 131 -58.94 -58.39 26.59
C GLN A 131 -58.83 -59.60 27.52
N SER A 132 -57.68 -59.81 28.15
CA SER A 132 -57.49 -60.89 29.13
C SER A 132 -58.40 -60.73 30.36
N GLN A 133 -58.69 -59.50 30.77
CA GLN A 133 -59.64 -59.20 31.87
C GLN A 133 -61.12 -59.43 31.49
N LYS A 134 -61.44 -59.44 30.19
CA LYS A 134 -62.82 -59.57 29.67
C LYS A 134 -63.22 -61.00 29.32
N SER A 135 -62.31 -61.96 29.42
CA SER A 135 -62.61 -63.37 29.17
C SER A 135 -63.38 -63.94 30.37
N PRO A 136 -64.64 -64.38 30.24
CA PRO A 136 -65.37 -64.99 31.35
C PRO A 136 -64.78 -66.38 31.64
N SER A 137 -64.61 -66.70 32.92
CA SER A 137 -64.21 -68.04 33.37
C SER A 137 -65.31 -69.07 33.11
#